data_AF-A0A353F290-F1
#
_entry.id   AF-A0A353F290-F1
#
_cell.length_a   1.000
_cell.length_b   1.000
_cell.length_c   1.000
_cell.angle_alpha   90.00
_cell.angle_beta   90.00
_cell.angle_gamma   90.00
#
_symmetry.space_group_name_H-M   'P 1'
#
loop_
_entity.id
_entity.type
_entity.pdbx_description
1 polymer ?
#
loop_
_entity_poly.entity_id
_entity_poly.type
_entity_poly.pdbx_seq_one_letter_code
_entity_poly.pdbx_strand_id
1 'polypeptide(L)'
;MTQRKCPPAKYRSFLVALTVLFSAVASLSGQNSSVNTNTSKTEKYRLVWFEDPTTTATFVWNQLEGDPATLYYGLKNEGRNKSKYTERKEVDRVVEYDGMRNCMVTLGNLKPDSWYYMCLGDGAGVSRLFYFRTAPKLPKSFTFICGGDSRNFRDIRQAANTMCRKLSPLFVAFTGDMINHDSAEGWNDWLDDWQLTMSDSGQLLPIVPHRGNHESRPESIPSHFGTSKDSYGAFNIGSGLFRYYILNSEIPADGSQGNWLRSDLEKNGQGITHLVAGYHKPMRP
;
A
#
# COMPACT_ATOMS: atom_id res chain seq x y z
N MET A 1 28.26 -74.94 15.65
CA MET A 1 29.42 -74.65 16.52
C MET A 1 30.66 -74.45 15.67
N THR A 2 31.22 -73.24 15.61
CA THR A 2 32.66 -72.93 15.71
C THR A 2 32.90 -71.49 15.24
N GLN A 3 33.20 -70.62 16.20
CA GLN A 3 33.78 -69.31 15.93
C GLN A 3 35.17 -69.49 15.31
N ARG A 4 35.50 -68.68 14.30
CA ARG A 4 36.90 -68.40 13.93
C ARG A 4 37.19 -66.93 14.14
N LYS A 5 38.03 -66.68 15.14
CA LYS A 5 38.66 -65.39 15.49
C LYS A 5 39.67 -65.01 14.40
N CYS A 6 39.64 -63.75 13.99
CA CYS A 6 40.68 -63.14 13.14
C CYS A 6 41.74 -62.44 14.03
N PRO A 7 43.03 -62.45 13.69
CA PRO A 7 44.12 -61.93 14.54
C PRO A 7 44.33 -60.40 14.41
N PRO A 8 45.05 -59.76 15.35
CA PRO A 8 45.10 -58.31 15.46
C PRO A 8 46.11 -57.71 14.47
N ALA A 9 45.70 -56.67 13.73
CA ALA A 9 46.59 -55.88 12.89
C ALA A 9 47.16 -54.70 13.69
N LYS A 10 48.49 -54.58 13.61
CA LYS A 10 49.35 -53.65 14.33
C LYS A 10 49.17 -52.22 13.81
N TYR A 11 49.02 -51.28 14.74
CA TYR A 11 49.08 -49.83 14.50
C TYR A 11 50.45 -49.43 13.95
N ARG A 12 50.46 -48.72 12.81
CA ARG A 12 51.57 -47.84 12.41
C ARG A 12 51.04 -46.43 12.33
N SER A 13 51.47 -45.60 13.28
CA SER A 13 51.16 -44.18 13.39
C SER A 13 51.74 -43.42 12.19
N PHE A 14 50.88 -42.85 11.36
CA PHE A 14 51.26 -41.76 10.46
C PHE A 14 50.91 -40.44 11.16
N LEU A 15 51.93 -39.73 11.60
CA LEU A 15 51.83 -38.37 12.09
C LEU A 15 51.67 -37.45 10.88
N VAL A 16 50.44 -37.08 10.53
CA VAL A 16 50.19 -35.99 9.58
C VAL A 16 50.14 -34.70 10.40
N ALA A 17 51.16 -33.86 10.24
CA ALA A 17 51.15 -32.51 10.76
C ALA A 17 50.10 -31.70 10.00
N LEU A 18 48.94 -31.50 10.62
CA LEU A 18 47.91 -30.60 10.09
C LEU A 18 48.20 -29.19 10.61
N THR A 19 48.89 -28.39 9.80
CA THR A 19 49.09 -26.96 10.03
C THR A 19 47.73 -26.28 9.88
N VAL A 20 47.08 -25.97 10.99
CA VAL A 20 45.87 -25.14 10.99
C VAL A 20 46.29 -23.69 10.77
N LEU A 21 46.27 -23.24 9.51
CA LEU A 21 46.21 -21.81 9.23
C LEU A 21 44.83 -21.31 9.68
N PHE A 22 44.78 -20.65 10.84
CA PHE A 22 43.68 -19.75 11.18
C PHE A 22 43.79 -18.52 10.27
N SER A 23 43.32 -18.64 9.03
CA SER A 23 42.87 -17.46 8.31
C SER A 23 41.60 -16.99 9.01
N ALA A 24 41.75 -15.97 9.86
CA ALA A 24 40.64 -15.18 10.36
C ALA A 24 39.98 -14.50 9.15
N VAL A 25 39.06 -15.21 8.51
CA VAL A 25 38.02 -14.58 7.71
C VAL A 25 37.12 -13.93 8.75
N ALA A 26 37.43 -12.67 9.07
CA ALA A 26 36.46 -11.81 9.73
C ALA A 26 35.22 -11.81 8.83
N SER A 27 34.21 -12.57 9.25
CA SER A 27 32.90 -12.53 8.66
C SER A 27 32.40 -11.10 8.81
N LEU A 28 32.52 -10.30 7.75
CA LEU A 28 31.75 -9.09 7.54
C LEU A 28 30.27 -9.48 7.28
N SER A 29 29.69 -10.28 8.17
CA SER A 29 28.26 -10.52 8.26
C SER A 29 27.69 -9.66 9.40
N GLY A 30 28.11 -8.40 9.40
CA GLY A 30 27.72 -7.36 10.34
C GLY A 30 27.58 -6.04 9.60
N GLN A 31 26.83 -6.01 8.50
CA GLN A 31 26.35 -4.77 7.90
C GLN A 31 24.82 -4.72 7.98
N ASN A 32 24.39 -4.01 9.02
CA ASN A 32 23.17 -3.20 9.12
C ASN A 32 21.81 -3.87 8.87
N SER A 33 21.23 -4.39 9.94
CA SER A 33 19.78 -4.48 10.13
C SER A 33 19.10 -3.09 10.34
N SER A 34 19.63 -2.02 9.73
CA SER A 34 19.19 -0.61 9.94
C SER A 34 18.65 0.09 8.69
N VAL A 35 18.15 -0.65 7.68
CA VAL A 35 18.15 -0.10 6.30
C VAL A 35 16.92 0.76 5.96
N ASN A 36 15.81 0.67 6.71
CA ASN A 36 14.56 1.36 6.34
C ASN A 36 13.92 2.26 7.42
N THR A 37 14.72 2.87 8.29
CA THR A 37 14.20 3.75 9.35
C THR A 37 13.68 5.09 8.80
N ASN A 38 12.54 5.58 9.26
CA ASN A 38 12.07 6.92 8.93
C ASN A 38 12.83 7.99 9.75
N THR A 39 13.45 8.96 9.08
CA THR A 39 14.11 10.13 9.72
C THR A 39 13.46 11.46 9.33
N SER A 40 12.44 11.42 8.46
CA SER A 40 11.61 12.58 8.14
C SER A 40 10.51 12.76 9.18
N LYS A 41 9.85 13.91 9.16
CA LYS A 41 8.71 14.25 10.01
C LYS A 41 7.39 13.93 9.31
N THR A 42 7.29 12.69 8.82
CA THR A 42 6.12 12.18 8.09
C THR A 42 5.63 10.87 8.68
N GLU A 43 4.32 10.61 8.59
CA GLU A 43 3.69 9.36 9.06
C GLU A 43 2.37 9.08 8.31
N LYS A 44 1.64 8.02 8.71
CA LYS A 44 0.29 7.67 8.23
C LYS A 44 0.20 7.65 6.70
N TYR A 45 1.02 6.80 6.09
CA TYR A 45 1.15 6.70 4.64
C TYR A 45 -0.01 5.93 4.02
N ARG A 46 -0.51 6.43 2.88
CA ARG A 46 -1.55 5.80 2.08
C ARG A 46 -1.21 5.94 0.61
N LEU A 47 -1.38 4.87 -0.14
CA LEU A 47 -1.42 4.92 -1.59
C LEU A 47 -2.87 4.71 -2.02
N VAL A 48 -3.42 5.63 -2.78
CA VAL A 48 -4.85 5.68 -3.09
C VAL A 48 -5.05 5.49 -4.59
N TRP A 49 -5.96 4.58 -4.93
CA TRP A 49 -6.49 4.41 -6.28
C TRP A 49 -7.93 4.92 -6.33
N PHE A 50 -8.13 5.91 -7.19
CA PHE A 50 -9.42 6.55 -7.42
C PHE A 50 -9.62 6.93 -8.89
N GLU A 51 -8.51 7.22 -9.59
CA GLU A 51 -8.42 7.39 -11.05
C GLU A 51 -7.87 6.11 -11.72
N ASP A 52 -7.39 6.18 -12.98
CA ASP A 52 -6.86 5.04 -13.73
C ASP A 52 -5.59 4.45 -13.07
N PRO A 53 -5.66 3.28 -12.42
CA PRO A 53 -4.54 2.73 -11.65
C PRO A 53 -3.41 2.19 -12.52
N THR A 54 -3.59 2.15 -13.85
CA THR A 54 -2.55 1.73 -14.79
C THR A 54 -1.51 2.82 -15.02
N THR A 55 -1.88 4.08 -14.80
CA THR A 55 -1.02 5.24 -15.09
C THR A 55 -1.02 6.31 -13.99
N THR A 56 -1.86 6.16 -12.96
CA THR A 56 -1.98 7.13 -11.86
C THR A 56 -1.97 6.46 -10.49
N ALA A 57 -1.52 7.20 -9.47
CA ALA A 57 -1.70 6.84 -8.07
C ALA A 57 -1.52 8.09 -7.19
N THR A 58 -2.34 8.22 -6.14
CA THR A 58 -2.19 9.33 -5.19
C THR A 58 -1.48 8.84 -3.94
N PHE A 59 -0.34 9.43 -3.62
CA PHE A 59 0.38 9.17 -2.37
C PHE A 59 0.04 10.25 -1.34
N VAL A 60 -0.37 9.82 -0.15
CA VAL A 60 -0.82 10.69 0.94
C VAL A 60 -0.07 10.37 2.22
N TRP A 61 0.38 11.39 2.94
CA TRP A 61 1.00 11.27 4.26
C TRP A 61 0.52 12.38 5.20
N ASN A 62 0.67 12.16 6.50
CA ASN A 62 0.56 13.22 7.50
C ASN A 62 1.94 13.85 7.70
N GLN A 63 2.06 15.18 7.56
CA GLN A 63 3.30 15.92 7.81
C GLN A 63 3.29 16.51 9.24
N LEU A 64 4.13 15.97 10.11
CA LEU A 64 4.19 16.32 11.54
C LEU A 64 4.72 17.74 11.79
N GLU A 65 5.82 18.10 11.13
CA GLU A 65 6.55 19.35 11.37
C GLU A 65 7.22 19.85 10.08
N GLY A 66 7.62 21.13 10.07
CA GLY A 66 8.36 21.74 8.96
C GLY A 66 7.53 21.92 7.69
N ASP A 67 8.20 22.21 6.58
CA ASP A 67 7.56 22.31 5.26
C ASP A 67 7.16 20.91 4.73
N PRO A 68 6.12 20.81 3.89
CA PRO A 68 5.74 19.55 3.28
C PRO A 68 6.89 18.88 2.53
N ALA A 69 7.06 17.57 2.73
CA ALA A 69 8.11 16.80 2.09
C ALA A 69 7.96 16.73 0.56
N THR A 70 9.08 16.72 -0.16
CA THR A 70 9.12 16.41 -1.59
C THR A 70 9.14 14.90 -1.79
N LEU A 71 8.34 14.38 -2.73
CA LEU A 71 8.37 12.98 -3.14
C LEU A 71 9.45 12.74 -4.19
N TYR A 72 10.28 11.73 -3.99
CA TYR A 72 11.28 11.25 -4.95
C TYR A 72 10.92 9.82 -5.35
N TYR A 73 10.92 9.51 -6.64
CA TYR A 73 10.43 8.22 -7.12
C TYR A 73 11.04 7.77 -8.44
N GLY A 74 10.89 6.49 -8.77
CA GLY A 74 11.35 5.93 -10.04
C GLY A 74 11.17 4.42 -10.15
N LEU A 75 11.52 3.89 -11.32
CA LEU A 75 11.40 2.45 -11.62
C LEU A 75 12.51 1.60 -10.99
N LYS A 76 13.62 2.22 -10.58
CA LYS A 76 14.76 1.55 -9.96
C LYS A 76 14.72 1.77 -8.45
N ASN A 77 15.00 0.72 -7.69
CA ASN A 77 15.13 0.82 -6.25
C ASN A 77 16.43 1.55 -5.89
N GLU A 78 16.32 2.83 -5.53
CA GLU A 78 17.41 3.63 -5.01
C GLU A 78 17.35 3.77 -3.48
N GLY A 79 16.47 2.99 -2.83
CA GLY A 79 16.27 3.00 -1.39
C GLY A 79 15.84 4.38 -0.89
N ARG A 80 16.49 4.82 0.17
CA ARG A 80 16.31 6.15 0.79
C ARG A 80 17.27 7.20 0.23
N ASN A 81 18.02 6.89 -0.82
CA ASN A 81 18.96 7.84 -1.42
C ASN A 81 18.22 8.76 -2.41
N LYS A 82 17.52 9.77 -1.87
CA LYS A 82 16.65 10.66 -2.66
C LYS A 82 17.33 11.31 -3.87
N SER A 83 18.65 11.58 -3.82
CA SER A 83 19.38 12.20 -4.92
C SER A 83 19.64 11.29 -6.13
N LYS A 84 19.38 9.98 -6.00
CA LYS A 84 19.53 9.02 -7.10
C LYS A 84 18.24 8.79 -7.90
N TYR A 85 17.09 9.19 -7.38
CA TYR A 85 15.85 9.17 -8.15
C TYR A 85 15.86 10.29 -9.19
N THR A 86 15.48 9.98 -10.42
CA THR A 86 15.41 10.95 -11.52
C THR A 86 14.15 11.80 -11.44
N GLU A 87 13.06 11.24 -10.90
CA GLU A 87 11.80 11.94 -10.75
C GLU A 87 11.63 12.46 -9.32
N ARG A 88 11.09 13.67 -9.23
CA ARG A 88 10.61 14.24 -7.97
C ARG A 88 9.34 15.05 -8.21
N LYS A 89 8.53 15.19 -7.18
CA LYS A 89 7.29 15.96 -7.23
C LYS A 89 7.01 16.62 -5.88
N GLU A 90 6.74 17.92 -5.93
CA GLU A 90 6.25 18.68 -4.77
C GLU A 90 4.77 18.38 -4.52
N VAL A 91 4.29 18.72 -3.33
CA VAL A 91 2.91 18.49 -2.91
C VAL A 91 1.92 19.22 -3.83
N ASP A 92 0.93 18.49 -4.34
CA ASP A 92 -0.16 19.06 -5.14
C ASP A 92 -1.19 19.75 -4.22
N ARG A 93 -1.45 19.15 -3.06
CA ARG A 93 -2.47 19.62 -2.12
C ARG A 93 -2.09 19.31 -0.67
N VAL A 94 -2.34 20.28 0.21
CA VAL A 94 -2.27 20.13 1.67
C VAL A 94 -3.68 20.31 2.22
N VAL A 95 -4.13 19.39 3.07
CA VAL A 95 -5.43 19.44 3.74
C VAL A 95 -5.23 19.27 5.24
N GLU A 96 -5.50 20.33 6.01
CA GLU A 96 -5.59 20.28 7.46
C GLU A 96 -6.96 19.71 7.85
N TYR A 97 -6.98 18.51 8.42
CA TYR A 97 -8.22 17.85 8.82
C TYR A 97 -7.96 16.89 9.96
N ASP A 98 -8.85 16.86 10.95
CA ASP A 98 -8.79 15.91 12.07
C ASP A 98 -7.44 15.89 12.80
N GLY A 99 -6.84 17.07 12.95
CA GLY A 99 -5.55 17.26 13.62
C GLY A 99 -4.35 16.75 12.80
N MET A 100 -4.53 16.44 11.53
CA MET A 100 -3.49 15.99 10.60
C MET A 100 -3.32 16.98 9.45
N ARG A 101 -2.07 17.15 9.04
CA ARG A 101 -1.69 17.87 7.82
C ARG A 101 -1.48 16.87 6.69
N ASN A 102 -2.58 16.54 6.01
CA ASN A 102 -2.57 15.55 4.93
C ASN A 102 -1.96 16.17 3.65
N CYS A 103 -0.73 15.79 3.34
CA CYS A 103 -0.03 16.18 2.11
C CYS A 103 -0.25 15.12 1.03
N MET A 104 -0.56 15.56 -0.18
CA MET A 104 -0.98 14.69 -1.28
C MET A 104 -0.18 14.96 -2.55
N VAL A 105 0.26 13.89 -3.19
CA VAL A 105 0.88 13.92 -4.51
C VAL A 105 0.19 12.91 -5.42
N THR A 106 -0.42 13.38 -6.50
CA THR A 106 -0.97 12.53 -7.57
C THR A 106 0.09 12.29 -8.62
N LEU A 107 0.62 11.07 -8.67
CA LEU A 107 1.51 10.63 -9.74
C LEU A 107 0.69 10.35 -10.99
N GLY A 108 1.19 10.79 -12.15
CA GLY A 108 0.58 10.54 -13.46
C GLY A 108 1.63 10.05 -14.46
N ASN A 109 1.17 9.63 -15.64
CA ASN A 109 2.03 9.08 -16.71
C ASN A 109 2.91 7.91 -16.25
N LEU A 110 2.47 7.15 -15.24
CA LEU A 110 3.19 5.97 -14.78
C LEU A 110 3.15 4.87 -15.83
N LYS A 111 4.19 4.04 -15.87
CA LYS A 111 4.21 2.84 -16.69
C LYS A 111 3.26 1.80 -16.09
N PRO A 112 2.34 1.21 -16.86
CA PRO A 112 1.51 0.11 -16.39
C PRO A 112 2.32 -1.12 -15.98
N ASP A 113 1.72 -1.95 -15.12
CA ASP A 113 2.31 -3.21 -14.62
C ASP A 113 3.74 -3.11 -14.08
N SER A 114 4.11 -1.96 -13.51
CA SER A 114 5.50 -1.63 -13.15
C SER A 114 5.63 -1.31 -11.67
N TRP A 115 6.75 -1.74 -11.08
CA TRP A 115 7.12 -1.36 -9.72
C TRP A 115 7.72 0.05 -9.70
N TYR A 116 7.22 0.87 -8.78
CA TYR A 116 7.74 2.19 -8.49
C TYR A 116 8.24 2.22 -7.05
N TYR A 117 9.48 2.67 -6.88
CA TYR A 117 10.14 2.88 -5.60
C TYR A 117 10.16 4.37 -5.30
N MET A 118 9.97 4.72 -4.04
CA MET A 118 9.85 6.11 -3.63
C MET A 118 10.33 6.36 -2.20
N CYS A 119 10.68 7.61 -1.92
CA CYS A 119 10.86 8.14 -0.58
C CYS A 119 10.51 9.63 -0.54
N LEU A 120 9.99 10.08 0.59
CA LEU A 120 9.83 11.50 0.94
C LEU A 120 11.12 12.05 1.55
N GLY A 121 11.46 13.30 1.21
CA GLY A 121 12.50 14.07 1.88
C GLY A 121 12.01 15.45 2.33
N ASP A 122 12.25 15.78 3.59
CA ASP A 122 11.94 17.08 4.18
C ASP A 122 13.18 17.71 4.84
N GLY A 123 13.00 18.80 5.58
CA GLY A 123 14.07 19.48 6.31
C GLY A 123 14.66 18.66 7.47
N ALA A 124 13.96 17.63 7.95
CA ALA A 124 14.43 16.78 9.03
C ALA A 124 15.22 15.56 8.53
N GLY A 125 14.83 15.01 7.37
CA GLY A 125 15.56 13.89 6.78
C GLY A 125 14.85 13.22 5.61
N VAL A 126 14.93 11.89 5.60
CA VAL A 126 14.30 11.04 4.58
C VAL A 126 13.43 10.00 5.24
N SER A 127 12.23 9.81 4.71
CA SER A 127 11.32 8.74 5.09
C SER A 127 11.92 7.34 4.86
N ARG A 128 11.18 6.32 5.28
CA ARG A 128 11.44 4.95 4.83
C ARG A 128 11.22 4.85 3.31
N LEU A 129 11.90 3.92 2.66
CA LEU A 129 11.57 3.44 1.33
C LEU A 129 10.14 2.91 1.32
N PHE A 130 9.40 3.33 0.31
CA PHE A 130 8.14 2.74 -0.09
C PHE A 130 8.22 2.22 -1.52
N TYR A 131 7.36 1.27 -1.87
CA TYR A 131 7.17 0.88 -3.25
C TYR A 131 5.77 0.33 -3.50
N PHE A 132 5.31 0.41 -4.74
CA PHE A 132 4.02 -0.12 -5.18
C PHE A 132 4.07 -0.55 -6.63
N ARG A 133 3.05 -1.29 -7.07
CA ARG A 133 2.90 -1.72 -8.46
C ARG A 133 1.67 -1.06 -9.07
N THR A 134 1.82 -0.47 -10.25
CA THR A 134 0.67 -0.01 -11.06
C THR A 134 -0.13 -1.19 -11.60
N ALA A 135 -1.42 -0.98 -11.85
CA ALA A 135 -2.27 -2.00 -12.45
C ALA A 135 -1.83 -2.34 -13.89
N PRO A 136 -2.10 -3.56 -14.37
CA PRO A 136 -1.81 -3.92 -15.75
C PRO A 136 -2.77 -3.23 -16.73
N LYS A 137 -2.23 -2.72 -17.83
CA LYS A 137 -3.03 -2.17 -18.94
C LYS A 137 -3.67 -3.27 -19.80
N LEU A 138 -2.99 -4.38 -20.01
CA LEU A 138 -3.51 -5.52 -20.78
C LEU A 138 -4.17 -6.56 -19.87
N PRO A 139 -5.11 -7.38 -20.37
CA PRO A 139 -5.75 -8.43 -19.58
C PRO A 139 -4.72 -9.33 -18.90
N LYS A 140 -4.77 -9.38 -17.57
CA LYS A 140 -3.89 -10.18 -16.72
C LYS A 140 -4.62 -10.52 -15.44
N SER A 141 -4.51 -11.76 -14.97
CA SER A 141 -5.09 -12.17 -13.70
C SER A 141 -4.48 -11.38 -12.54
N PHE A 142 -5.32 -10.96 -11.61
CA PHE A 142 -4.92 -10.30 -10.37
C PHE A 142 -5.89 -10.69 -9.25
N THR A 143 -5.47 -10.48 -8.00
CA THR A 143 -6.31 -10.60 -6.82
C THR A 143 -6.51 -9.22 -6.20
N PHE A 144 -7.68 -8.98 -5.62
CA PHE A 144 -7.94 -7.84 -4.77
C PHE A 144 -8.71 -8.31 -3.53
N ILE A 145 -8.61 -7.56 -2.44
CA ILE A 145 -9.39 -7.81 -1.23
C ILE A 145 -10.49 -6.75 -1.16
N CYS A 146 -11.70 -7.17 -0.81
CA CYS A 146 -12.84 -6.29 -0.58
C CYS A 146 -13.33 -6.50 0.86
N GLY A 147 -13.57 -5.40 1.58
CA GLY A 147 -14.11 -5.44 2.95
C GLY A 147 -14.34 -4.03 3.49
N GLY A 148 -14.99 -3.92 4.64
CA GLY A 148 -15.31 -2.65 5.30
C GLY A 148 -15.60 -2.88 6.78
N ASP A 149 -16.30 -1.94 7.42
CA ASP A 149 -16.84 -2.10 8.77
C ASP A 149 -15.80 -2.45 9.84
N SER A 150 -14.61 -1.85 9.77
CA SER A 150 -13.52 -2.08 10.72
C SER A 150 -13.61 -1.20 11.97
N ARG A 151 -14.80 -0.66 12.26
CA ARG A 151 -15.04 0.38 13.27
C ARG A 151 -14.64 -0.02 14.67
N ASN A 152 -14.83 -1.31 14.99
CA ASN A 152 -14.65 -1.90 16.30
C ASN A 152 -13.62 -3.03 16.25
N PHE A 153 -13.35 -3.66 17.40
CA PHE A 153 -12.42 -4.79 17.52
C PHE A 153 -11.06 -4.49 16.88
N ARG A 154 -10.38 -3.47 17.41
CA ARG A 154 -9.11 -2.94 16.88
C ARG A 154 -8.07 -4.03 16.66
N ASP A 155 -7.98 -4.99 17.56
CA ASP A 155 -7.12 -6.18 17.44
C ASP A 155 -7.44 -7.02 16.19
N ILE A 156 -8.72 -7.24 15.91
CA ILE A 156 -9.18 -7.93 14.69
C ILE A 156 -8.90 -7.10 13.44
N ARG A 157 -9.12 -5.78 13.47
CA ARG A 157 -8.73 -4.86 12.38
C ARG A 157 -7.23 -4.94 12.09
N GLN A 158 -6.38 -4.88 13.12
CA GLN A 158 -4.93 -4.99 12.98
C GLN A 158 -4.49 -6.36 12.43
N ALA A 159 -5.15 -7.44 12.87
CA ALA A 159 -4.91 -8.79 12.33
C ALA A 159 -5.31 -8.89 10.85
N ALA A 160 -6.45 -8.30 10.46
CA ALA A 160 -6.90 -8.23 9.07
C ALA A 160 -5.93 -7.42 8.20
N ASN A 161 -5.46 -6.25 8.65
CA ASN A 161 -4.45 -5.47 7.93
C ASN A 161 -3.15 -6.24 7.75
N THR A 162 -2.72 -6.97 8.78
CA THR A 162 -1.56 -7.88 8.68
C THR A 162 -1.80 -9.03 7.71
N MET A 163 -3.03 -9.52 7.58
CA MET A 163 -3.39 -10.54 6.59
C MET A 163 -3.34 -9.97 5.18
N CYS A 164 -3.87 -8.76 4.93
CA CYS A 164 -3.76 -8.07 3.65
C CYS A 164 -2.30 -7.95 3.22
N ARG A 165 -1.41 -7.53 4.14
CA ARG A 165 0.05 -7.49 3.92
C ARG A 165 0.62 -8.83 3.46
N LYS A 166 0.24 -9.94 4.11
CA LYS A 166 0.74 -11.30 3.78
C LYS A 166 0.21 -11.80 2.43
N LEU A 167 -1.06 -11.52 2.12
CA LEU A 167 -1.69 -11.92 0.86
C LEU A 167 -1.21 -11.08 -0.33
N SER A 168 -0.74 -9.85 -0.08
CA SER A 168 -0.21 -8.91 -1.07
C SER A 168 -1.13 -8.79 -2.31
N PRO A 169 -2.42 -8.42 -2.14
CA PRO A 169 -3.31 -8.20 -3.27
C PRO A 169 -2.84 -7.02 -4.13
N LEU A 170 -3.39 -6.90 -5.34
CA LEU A 170 -3.13 -5.74 -6.19
C LEU A 170 -3.65 -4.44 -5.55
N PHE A 171 -4.81 -4.50 -4.89
CA PHE A 171 -5.38 -3.39 -4.13
C PHE A 171 -6.38 -3.90 -3.08
N VAL A 172 -6.80 -3.01 -2.19
CA VAL A 172 -7.86 -3.21 -1.20
C VAL A 172 -9.02 -2.26 -1.50
N ALA A 173 -10.17 -2.82 -1.86
CA ALA A 173 -11.44 -2.09 -1.92
C ALA A 173 -12.02 -1.98 -0.50
N PHE A 174 -11.98 -0.79 0.09
CA PHE A 174 -12.45 -0.57 1.45
C PHE A 174 -13.84 0.08 1.44
N THR A 175 -14.89 -0.71 1.69
CA THR A 175 -16.30 -0.36 1.42
C THR A 175 -16.97 0.50 2.50
N GLY A 176 -16.23 1.41 3.14
CA GLY A 176 -16.73 2.33 4.15
C GLY A 176 -16.71 1.79 5.57
N ASP A 177 -17.11 2.63 6.52
CA ASP A 177 -17.17 2.34 7.95
C ASP A 177 -15.79 1.92 8.50
N MET A 178 -14.81 2.78 8.27
CA MET A 178 -13.45 2.65 8.78
C MET A 178 -13.42 2.86 10.29
N ILE A 179 -14.17 3.85 10.75
CA ILE A 179 -14.14 4.43 12.09
C ILE A 179 -15.51 4.35 12.77
N ASN A 180 -15.55 4.28 14.11
CA ASN A 180 -16.83 4.19 14.83
C ASN A 180 -17.54 5.54 14.99
N HIS A 181 -16.79 6.62 15.14
CA HIS A 181 -17.33 7.98 15.12
C HIS A 181 -16.43 8.82 14.24
N ASP A 182 -17.01 9.75 13.48
CA ASP A 182 -16.29 10.66 12.60
C ASP A 182 -15.56 11.74 13.41
N SER A 183 -14.46 11.31 14.03
CA SER A 183 -13.65 12.09 14.96
C SER A 183 -12.17 11.96 14.64
N ALA A 184 -11.41 12.98 15.03
CA ALA A 184 -9.96 12.99 14.89
C ALA A 184 -9.29 11.77 15.55
N GLU A 185 -9.72 11.39 16.75
CA GLU A 185 -9.19 10.23 17.46
C GLU A 185 -9.40 8.94 16.65
N GLY A 186 -10.63 8.72 16.15
CA GLY A 186 -10.95 7.54 15.35
C GLY A 186 -10.11 7.43 14.08
N TRP A 187 -9.93 8.55 13.37
CA TRP A 187 -9.10 8.59 12.17
C TRP A 187 -7.62 8.39 12.45
N ASN A 188 -7.08 9.01 13.51
CA ASN A 188 -5.69 8.80 13.90
C ASN A 188 -5.43 7.30 14.18
N ASP A 189 -6.28 6.68 14.99
CA ASP A 189 -6.18 5.25 15.31
C ASP A 189 -6.29 4.34 14.08
N TRP A 190 -7.27 4.61 13.22
CA TRP A 190 -7.48 3.79 12.03
C TRP A 190 -6.31 3.90 11.04
N LEU A 191 -5.77 5.11 10.86
CA LEU A 191 -4.65 5.37 9.97
C LEU A 191 -3.33 4.79 10.49
N ASP A 192 -3.13 4.78 11.80
CA ASP A 192 -2.02 4.06 12.44
C ASP A 192 -2.13 2.56 12.19
N ASP A 193 -3.32 1.99 12.36
CA ASP A 193 -3.55 0.57 12.10
C ASP A 193 -3.42 0.22 10.62
N TRP A 194 -3.82 1.12 9.71
CA TRP A 194 -3.66 0.93 8.27
C TRP A 194 -2.20 0.73 7.87
N GLN A 195 -1.24 1.30 8.63
CA GLN A 195 0.19 1.11 8.37
C GLN A 195 0.61 -0.36 8.48
N LEU A 196 -0.15 -1.22 9.17
CA LEU A 196 0.10 -2.66 9.25
C LEU A 196 -0.12 -3.40 7.92
N THR A 197 -0.77 -2.77 6.94
CA THR A 197 -0.85 -3.29 5.57
C THR A 197 0.48 -3.19 4.81
N MET A 198 1.38 -2.29 5.25
CA MET A 198 2.66 -2.05 4.61
C MET A 198 3.67 -3.15 4.95
N SER A 199 4.37 -3.70 3.95
CA SER A 199 5.40 -4.70 4.19
C SER A 199 6.61 -4.12 4.94
N ASP A 200 7.38 -4.95 5.63
CA ASP A 200 8.58 -4.49 6.35
C ASP A 200 9.59 -3.84 5.38
N SER A 201 9.63 -4.35 4.14
CA SER A 201 10.43 -3.78 3.04
C SER A 201 9.87 -2.48 2.44
N GLY A 202 8.64 -2.07 2.79
CA GLY A 202 8.02 -0.82 2.35
C GLY A 202 6.96 -0.96 1.25
N GLN A 203 6.49 -2.17 0.93
CA GLN A 203 5.41 -2.33 -0.05
C GLN A 203 4.14 -1.68 0.45
N LEU A 204 3.61 -0.71 -0.29
CA LEU A 204 2.31 -0.13 -0.07
C LEU A 204 1.26 -0.90 -0.86
N LEU A 205 0.14 -1.23 -0.21
CA LEU A 205 -1.05 -1.71 -0.88
C LEU A 205 -1.95 -0.51 -1.21
N PRO A 206 -2.33 -0.32 -2.50
CA PRO A 206 -3.31 0.69 -2.85
C PRO A 206 -4.64 0.45 -2.14
N ILE A 207 -5.23 1.49 -1.58
CA ILE A 207 -6.61 1.49 -1.09
C ILE A 207 -7.53 2.19 -2.10
N VAL A 208 -8.71 1.62 -2.28
CA VAL A 208 -9.85 2.24 -2.96
C VAL A 208 -10.89 2.56 -1.88
N PRO A 209 -10.91 3.78 -1.33
CA PRO A 209 -11.75 4.12 -0.20
C PRO A 209 -13.16 4.48 -0.65
N HIS A 210 -14.16 3.84 -0.03
CA HIS A 210 -15.56 4.24 -0.11
C HIS A 210 -15.98 4.94 1.17
N ARG A 211 -17.12 5.63 1.11
CA ARG A 211 -17.76 6.26 2.26
C ARG A 211 -18.85 5.35 2.81
N GLY A 212 -18.82 5.08 4.12
CA GLY A 212 -19.90 4.48 4.89
C GLY A 212 -20.64 5.50 5.74
N ASN A 213 -21.69 5.08 6.45
CA ASN A 213 -22.49 6.02 7.25
C ASN A 213 -21.78 6.50 8.52
N HIS A 214 -20.70 5.84 8.94
CA HIS A 214 -19.87 6.32 10.04
C HIS A 214 -18.83 7.38 9.64
N GLU A 215 -18.59 7.58 8.34
CA GLU A 215 -17.91 8.76 7.81
C GLU A 215 -18.94 9.88 7.53
N SER A 216 -19.59 10.33 8.59
CA SER A 216 -20.80 11.16 8.53
C SER A 216 -20.57 12.56 7.94
N ARG A 217 -19.35 13.09 8.01
CA ARG A 217 -18.96 14.35 7.37
C ARG A 217 -18.59 14.13 5.89
N PRO A 218 -19.18 14.86 4.93
CA PRO A 218 -18.91 14.67 3.50
C PRO A 218 -17.44 14.78 3.11
N GLU A 219 -16.68 15.60 3.82
CA GLU A 219 -15.26 15.84 3.57
C GLU A 219 -14.33 14.79 4.18
N SER A 220 -14.84 13.85 4.99
CA SER A 220 -14.05 12.88 5.74
C SER A 220 -13.19 11.99 4.82
N ILE A 221 -13.79 11.34 3.82
CA ILE A 221 -13.04 10.53 2.84
C ILE A 221 -12.13 11.41 1.94
N PRO A 222 -12.61 12.50 1.30
CA PRO A 222 -11.77 13.36 0.47
C PRO A 222 -10.54 13.95 1.18
N SER A 223 -10.68 14.32 2.45
CA SER A 223 -9.62 14.98 3.22
C SER A 223 -8.53 14.01 3.67
N HIS A 224 -8.88 12.75 3.99
CA HIS A 224 -7.90 11.74 4.39
C HIS A 224 -7.24 11.02 3.21
N PHE A 225 -7.94 10.89 2.07
CA PHE A 225 -7.50 10.04 0.96
C PHE A 225 -7.25 10.76 -0.35
N GLY A 226 -7.63 12.03 -0.48
CA GLY A 226 -7.38 12.76 -1.71
C GLY A 226 -8.41 12.52 -2.82
N THR A 227 -9.57 11.96 -2.50
CA THR A 227 -10.62 11.62 -3.48
C THR A 227 -11.42 12.85 -3.95
N SER A 228 -12.32 12.65 -4.92
CA SER A 228 -13.31 13.65 -5.32
C SER A 228 -14.28 13.95 -4.15
N LYS A 229 -14.84 15.16 -4.12
CA LYS A 229 -15.74 15.64 -3.05
C LYS A 229 -16.84 14.63 -2.69
N ASP A 230 -17.48 14.04 -3.69
CA ASP A 230 -18.60 13.13 -3.48
C ASP A 230 -18.16 11.65 -3.41
N SER A 231 -16.85 11.37 -3.53
CA SER A 231 -16.25 10.04 -3.37
C SER A 231 -16.89 8.92 -4.21
N TYR A 232 -17.31 9.26 -5.43
CA TYR A 232 -17.67 8.28 -6.45
C TYR A 232 -16.80 8.45 -7.71
N GLY A 233 -16.62 7.35 -8.44
CA GLY A 233 -15.75 7.28 -9.59
C GLY A 233 -15.66 5.86 -10.14
N ALA A 234 -14.89 5.66 -11.20
CA ALA A 234 -14.67 4.34 -11.76
C ALA A 234 -13.33 4.27 -12.50
N PHE A 235 -12.75 3.07 -12.56
CA PHE A 235 -11.52 2.82 -13.30
C PHE A 235 -11.52 1.42 -13.91
N ASN A 236 -10.64 1.21 -14.89
CA ASN A 236 -10.43 -0.08 -15.54
C ASN A 236 -9.10 -0.70 -15.12
N ILE A 237 -9.05 -2.03 -15.09
CA ILE A 237 -7.82 -2.82 -15.02
C ILE A 237 -7.85 -3.82 -16.17
N GLY A 238 -6.74 -3.94 -16.88
CA GLY A 238 -6.61 -4.87 -18.00
C GLY A 238 -7.48 -4.52 -19.20
N SER A 239 -7.58 -3.21 -19.53
CA SER A 239 -8.40 -2.67 -20.62
C SER A 239 -9.88 -2.98 -20.44
N GLY A 240 -10.37 -4.09 -21.02
CA GLY A 240 -11.77 -4.53 -20.91
C GLY A 240 -11.98 -5.67 -19.91
N LEU A 241 -10.95 -6.10 -19.19
CA LEU A 241 -11.07 -7.22 -18.25
C LEU A 241 -11.95 -6.86 -17.04
N PHE A 242 -11.66 -5.74 -16.40
CA PHE A 242 -12.29 -5.39 -15.13
C PHE A 242 -12.57 -3.89 -15.07
N ARG A 243 -13.81 -3.53 -14.74
CA ARG A 243 -14.21 -2.17 -14.42
C ARG A 243 -14.76 -2.14 -13.01
N TYR A 244 -14.19 -1.29 -12.17
CA TYR A 244 -14.63 -1.10 -10.80
C TYR A 244 -15.33 0.24 -10.65
N TYR A 245 -16.52 0.21 -10.07
CA TYR A 245 -17.29 1.38 -9.68
C TYR A 245 -17.14 1.63 -8.19
N ILE A 246 -16.65 2.82 -7.86
CA ILE A 246 -16.64 3.38 -6.51
C ILE A 246 -17.94 4.15 -6.38
N LEU A 247 -18.91 3.61 -5.66
CA LEU A 247 -20.20 4.28 -5.42
C LEU A 247 -20.32 4.69 -3.95
N ASN A 248 -20.93 5.83 -3.74
CA ASN A 248 -21.23 6.40 -2.43
C ASN A 248 -22.71 6.19 -2.11
N SER A 249 -23.01 5.32 -1.13
CA SER A 249 -24.38 5.04 -0.69
C SER A 249 -24.93 6.07 0.31
N GLU A 250 -24.12 7.05 0.70
CA GLU A 250 -24.48 8.13 1.62
C GLU A 250 -24.93 9.40 0.91
N ILE A 251 -25.19 9.31 -0.40
CA ILE A 251 -25.79 10.37 -1.22
C ILE A 251 -26.97 9.80 -2.04
N PRO A 252 -27.90 10.65 -2.52
CA PRO A 252 -29.06 10.19 -3.29
C PRO A 252 -28.68 9.39 -4.54
N ALA A 253 -29.36 8.27 -4.75
CA ALA A 253 -29.15 7.40 -5.90
C ALA A 253 -29.62 8.04 -7.22
N ASP A 254 -30.66 8.88 -7.17
CA ASP A 254 -31.31 9.53 -8.31
C ASP A 254 -30.75 10.95 -8.63
N GLY A 255 -29.59 11.30 -8.08
CA GLY A 255 -28.92 12.59 -8.30
C GLY A 255 -27.73 12.55 -9.26
N SER A 256 -26.75 13.42 -9.01
CA SER A 256 -25.53 13.55 -9.83
C SER A 256 -24.81 12.21 -10.04
N GLN A 257 -24.69 11.40 -8.98
CA GLN A 257 -24.08 10.07 -9.06
C GLN A 257 -24.88 9.13 -9.97
N GLY A 258 -26.21 9.08 -9.85
CA GLY A 258 -27.04 8.21 -10.69
C GLY A 258 -26.97 8.58 -12.17
N ASN A 259 -26.98 9.87 -12.47
CA ASN A 259 -26.83 10.37 -13.84
C ASN A 259 -25.43 10.10 -14.40
N TRP A 260 -24.39 10.32 -13.61
CA TRP A 260 -23.02 9.96 -13.97
C TRP A 260 -22.87 8.46 -14.22
N LEU A 261 -23.38 7.60 -13.33
CA LEU A 261 -23.28 6.15 -13.44
C LEU A 261 -23.96 5.63 -14.70
N ARG A 262 -25.14 6.15 -15.04
CA ARG A 262 -25.85 5.78 -16.28
C ARG A 262 -25.04 6.14 -17.52
N SER A 263 -24.57 7.39 -17.59
CA SER A 263 -23.74 7.86 -18.72
C SER A 263 -22.44 7.07 -18.84
N ASP A 264 -21.84 6.72 -17.71
CA ASP A 264 -20.60 5.96 -17.67
C ASP A 264 -20.81 4.49 -18.11
N LEU A 265 -21.87 3.83 -17.65
CA LEU A 265 -22.22 2.47 -18.07
C LEU A 265 -22.50 2.40 -19.58
N GLU A 266 -23.22 3.37 -20.13
CA GLU A 266 -23.49 3.48 -21.57
C GLU A 266 -22.20 3.63 -22.38
N LYS A 267 -21.26 4.43 -21.90
CA LYS A 267 -20.00 4.72 -22.59
C LYS A 267 -18.94 3.61 -22.43
N ASN A 268 -18.83 3.05 -21.23
CA ASN A 268 -17.67 2.25 -20.81
C ASN A 268 -18.02 0.82 -20.39
N GLY A 269 -19.30 0.48 -20.24
CA GLY A 269 -19.74 -0.83 -19.75
C GLY A 269 -19.74 -1.92 -20.82
N GLN A 270 -19.90 -1.56 -22.09
CA GLN A 270 -19.96 -2.54 -23.18
C GLN A 270 -18.61 -3.24 -23.39
N GLY A 271 -18.61 -4.57 -23.44
CA GLY A 271 -17.41 -5.38 -23.67
C GLY A 271 -16.52 -5.57 -22.44
N ILE A 272 -16.93 -5.07 -21.27
CA ILE A 272 -16.25 -5.36 -20.01
C ILE A 272 -16.57 -6.80 -19.56
N THR A 273 -15.54 -7.57 -19.22
CA THR A 273 -15.70 -8.96 -18.75
C THR A 273 -16.25 -9.02 -17.32
N HIS A 274 -15.70 -8.21 -16.42
CA HIS A 274 -16.15 -8.11 -15.03
C HIS A 274 -16.52 -6.66 -14.70
N LEU A 275 -17.83 -6.40 -14.60
CA LEU A 275 -18.37 -5.17 -14.03
C LEU A 275 -18.58 -5.38 -12.53
N VAL A 276 -17.87 -4.61 -11.72
CA VAL A 276 -17.91 -4.72 -10.26
C VAL A 276 -18.19 -3.35 -9.66
N ALA A 277 -19.03 -3.31 -8.63
CA ALA A 277 -19.31 -2.09 -7.89
C ALA A 277 -19.13 -2.34 -6.40
N GLY A 278 -18.47 -1.40 -5.71
CA GLY A 278 -18.43 -1.33 -4.26
C GLY A 278 -19.30 -0.17 -3.76
N TYR A 279 -20.00 -0.40 -2.67
CA TYR A 279 -20.80 0.58 -1.94
C TYR A 279 -21.06 0.04 -0.54
N HIS A 280 -21.34 0.93 0.41
CA HIS A 280 -21.46 0.55 1.81
C HIS A 280 -22.81 -0.11 2.14
N LYS A 281 -23.94 0.55 1.81
CA LYS A 281 -25.28 0.01 2.12
C LYS A 281 -25.73 -1.03 1.10
N PRO A 282 -25.94 -2.30 1.49
CA PRO A 282 -26.29 -3.37 0.55
C PRO A 282 -27.67 -3.14 -0.07
N MET A 283 -27.82 -3.45 -1.36
CA MET A 283 -29.13 -3.42 -2.04
C MET A 283 -30.07 -4.54 -1.55
N ARG A 284 -29.50 -5.64 -1.05
CA ARG A 284 -30.21 -6.78 -0.46
C ARG A 284 -29.43 -7.23 0.79
N PRO A 285 -29.94 -6.97 2.00
CA PRO A 285 -29.30 -7.39 3.25
C PRO A 285 -29.40 -8.91 3.47
#